data_AF-A0A933VRZ2-F1
#
_entry.id   AF-A0A933VRZ2-F1
#
_cell.length_a   1.000
_cell.length_b   1.000
_cell.length_c   1.000
_cell.angle_alpha   90.00
_cell.angle_beta   90.00
_cell.angle_gamma   90.00
#
_symmetry.space_group_name_H-M   'P 1'
#
loop_
_entity.id
_entity.type
_entity.pdbx_description
1 polymer ?
#
loop_
_entity_poly.entity_id
_entity_poly.type
_entity_poly.pdbx_seq_one_letter_code
_entity_poly.pdbx_strand_id
1 'polypeptide(L)' 'MAQLVLASASPQRRKILDDLGLDFVVRPSHALEEDEGMPRAVASENALRKAIAAAAEAEAED' A
#
# COMPACT_ATOMS: atom_id res chain seq x y z
N MET A 1 -2.54 -7.25 18.66
CA MET A 1 -2.23 -7.83 17.34
C MET A 1 -2.11 -6.68 16.35
N ALA A 2 -1.17 -6.72 15.41
CA ALA A 2 -1.02 -5.65 14.42
C ALA A 2 -2.09 -5.81 13.32
N GLN A 3 -2.73 -4.70 12.93
CA GLN A 3 -3.72 -4.67 11.86
C GLN A 3 -3.02 -4.62 10.50
N LEU A 4 -3.47 -5.44 9.53
CA LEU A 4 -2.97 -5.39 8.16
C LEU A 4 -3.56 -4.20 7.41
N VAL A 5 -2.72 -3.47 6.67
CA VAL A 5 -3.12 -2.28 5.91
C VAL A 5 -2.79 -2.46 4.42
N LEU A 6 -3.78 -2.24 3.55
CA LEU A 6 -3.59 -2.12 2.11
C LEU A 6 -3.36 -0.65 1.74
N ALA A 7 -2.10 -0.32 1.45
CA ALA A 7 -1.65 1.01 1.04
C ALA A 7 -1.97 1.34 -0.45
N SER A 8 -3.19 1.07 -0.91
CA SER A 8 -3.55 1.16 -2.33
C SER A 8 -5.06 1.37 -2.55
N ALA A 9 -5.42 2.34 -3.38
CA ALA A 9 -6.80 2.56 -3.84
C ALA A 9 -7.29 1.58 -4.95
N SER A 10 -6.42 0.69 -5.46
CA SER A 10 -6.79 -0.23 -6.55
C SER A 10 -7.94 -1.17 -6.16
N PRO A 11 -9.09 -1.14 -6.86
CA PRO A 11 -10.20 -2.06 -6.61
C PRO A 11 -9.81 -3.53 -6.82
N GLN A 12 -8.90 -3.79 -7.77
CA GLN A 12 -8.42 -5.13 -8.07
C GLN A 12 -7.57 -5.69 -6.92
N ARG A 13 -6.66 -4.88 -6.34
CA ARG A 13 -5.83 -5.35 -5.21
C ARG A 13 -6.68 -5.65 -3.97
N ARG A 14 -7.69 -4.82 -3.70
CA ARG A 14 -8.66 -5.08 -2.64
C ARG A 14 -9.35 -6.43 -2.85
N LYS A 15 -9.92 -6.66 -4.05
CA LYS A 15 -10.58 -7.93 -4.38
C LYS A 15 -9.67 -9.15 -4.20
N ILE A 16 -8.41 -9.07 -4.61
CA ILE A 16 -7.46 -10.19 -4.44
C ILE A 16 -7.29 -10.53 -2.95
N LEU A 17 -7.12 -9.54 -2.08
CA LEU A 17 -6.96 -9.79 -0.64
C LEU A 17 -8.25 -10.27 0.02
N ASP A 18 -9.41 -9.74 -0.41
CA ASP A 18 -10.73 -10.21 0.03
C ASP A 18 -10.94 -11.68 -0.35
N ASP A 19 -10.62 -12.05 -1.59
CA ASP A 19 -10.75 -13.43 -2.09
C ASP A 19 -9.81 -14.40 -1.33
N LEU A 20 -8.73 -13.90 -0.73
CA LEU A 20 -7.83 -14.66 0.14
C LEU A 20 -8.32 -14.77 1.60
N GLY A 21 -9.40 -14.07 1.96
CA GLY A 21 -9.99 -14.10 3.31
C GLY A 21 -9.15 -13.37 4.36
N LEU A 22 -8.35 -12.38 3.95
CA LEU A 22 -7.54 -11.58 4.87
C LEU A 22 -8.37 -10.49 5.52
N ASP A 23 -8.15 -10.26 6.82
CA ASP A 23 -8.67 -9.08 7.52
C ASP A 23 -7.67 -7.92 7.36
N PHE A 24 -8.11 -6.84 6.69
CA PHE A 24 -7.28 -5.66 6.42
C PHE A 24 -8.13 -4.40 6.28
N VAL A 25 -7.48 -3.24 6.47
CA VAL A 25 -8.07 -1.93 6.17
C VAL A 25 -7.42 -1.31 4.94
N VAL A 26 -8.19 -0.55 4.17
CA VAL A 26 -7.67 0.18 3.00
C VAL A 26 -7.30 1.60 3.40
N ARG A 27 -6.04 1.97 3.18
CA ARG A 27 -5.56 3.35 3.35
C ARG A 27 -4.80 3.76 2.10
N PRO A 28 -5.43 4.48 1.16
CA PRO A 28 -4.74 4.95 -0.04
C PRO A 28 -3.54 5.82 0.31
N SER A 29 -2.36 5.49 -0.19
CA SER A 29 -1.20 6.37 -0.08
C SER A 29 -1.18 7.39 -1.22
N HIS A 30 -0.76 8.62 -0.90
CA HIS A 30 -0.49 9.69 -1.85
C HIS A 30 1.01 9.85 -2.18
N ALA A 31 1.84 8.85 -1.86
CA ALA A 31 3.26 8.87 -2.18
C ALA A 31 3.48 8.99 -3.70
N LEU A 32 4.44 9.83 -4.10
CA LEU A 32 4.83 9.99 -5.49
C LEU A 32 5.40 8.68 -6.05
N GLU A 33 4.98 8.34 -7.26
CA GLU A 33 5.50 7.18 -7.99
C GLU A 33 6.62 7.64 -8.93
N GLU A 34 7.72 6.89 -8.95
CA GLU A 34 8.75 7.01 -9.98
C GLU A 34 8.39 6.12 -11.17
N ASP A 35 8.76 6.53 -12.37
CA ASP A 35 8.61 5.75 -13.60
C ASP A 35 9.95 5.50 -14.31
N GLU A 36 11.04 6.08 -13.81
CA GLU A 36 12.37 5.95 -14.39
C GLU A 36 13.17 4.77 -13.81
N GLY A 37 13.72 3.95 -14.71
CA GLY A 37 14.67 2.89 -14.38
C GLY A 37 14.16 1.48 -14.69
N MET A 38 14.76 0.47 -14.03
CA MET A 38 14.42 -0.92 -14.26
C MET A 38 13.00 -1.22 -13.73
N PRO A 39 12.06 -1.73 -14.55
CA PRO A 39 10.65 -1.85 -14.16
C PRO A 39 10.40 -2.56 -12.83
N ARG A 40 11.17 -3.62 -12.57
CA ARG A 40 11.08 -4.37 -11.30
C ARG A 40 11.54 -3.55 -10.10
N ALA A 41 12.63 -2.80 -10.24
CA ALA A 41 13.16 -1.98 -9.16
C ALA A 41 12.21 -0.82 -8.85
N VAL A 42 11.72 -0.14 -9.88
CA VAL A 42 10.74 0.94 -9.77
C VAL A 42 9.46 0.47 -9.08
N ALA A 43 8.91 -0.68 -9.49
CA ALA A 43 7.71 -1.23 -8.88
C ALA A 43 7.89 -1.55 -7.38
N SER A 44 9.02 -2.15 -7.00
CA SER A 44 9.33 -2.46 -5.61
C SER A 44 9.50 -1.21 -4.76
N GLU A 45 10.21 -0.21 -5.29
CA GLU A 45 10.46 1.05 -4.59
C GLU A 45 9.16 1.85 -4.40
N ASN A 46 8.32 1.97 -5.44
CA ASN A 46 7.00 2.60 -5.32
C ASN A 46 6.09 1.88 -4.31
N ALA A 47 6.13 0.54 -4.28
CA ALA A 47 5.38 -0.22 -3.29
C ALA A 47 5.84 0.07 -1.85
N LEU A 48 7.16 0.14 -1.62
CA LEU A 48 7.75 0.47 -0.33
C LEU A 48 7.35 1.87 0.12
N ARG A 49 7.49 2.89 -0.74
CA ARG A 49 7.12 4.27 -0.42
C ARG A 49 5.65 4.41 -0.04
N LYS A 50 4.76 3.73 -0.77
CA LYS A 50 3.33 3.72 -0.43
C LYS A 50 3.06 3.10 0.92
N ALA A 51 3.72 1.99 1.25
CA ALA A 51 3.57 1.34 2.55
C ALA A 51 4.07 2.23 3.70
N ILE A 52 5.23 2.87 3.53
CA ILE A 52 5.79 3.79 4.53
C ILE A 52 4.86 5.00 4.76
N ALA A 53 4.40 5.64 3.68
CA ALA A 53 3.52 6.79 3.78
C ALA A 53 2.19 6.45 4.48
N ALA A 54 1.57 5.33 4.13
CA ALA A 54 0.34 4.89 4.79
C ALA A 54 0.53 4.54 6.28
N ALA A 55 1.72 4.05 6.66
CA ALA A 55 2.05 3.78 8.06
C ALA A 55 2.24 5.08 8.86
N ALA A 56 2.94 6.07 8.30
CA ALA A 56 3.13 7.37 8.94
C ALA A 56 1.80 8.12 9.13
N GLU A 57 0.87 8.01 8.18
CA GLU A 57 -0.48 8.56 8.31
C GLU A 57 -1.28 7.87 9.43
N ALA A 58 -1.09 6.56 9.64
CA ALA A 58 -1.73 5.84 10.72
C ALA A 58 -1.26 6.27 12.11
N GLU A 59 0.05 6.51 12.26
CA GLU A 59 0.62 7.02 13.51
C GLU A 59 0.18 8.46 13.83
N ALA A 60 -0.21 9.24 12.82
CA ALA A 60 -0.68 10.62 12.99
C ALA A 60 -2.17 10.73 13.40
N GLU A 61 -2.95 9.66 13.23
CA GLU A 61 -4.38 9.60 13.54
C GLU A 61 -4.68 9.07 14.95
N ASP A 62 -3.72 8.38 15.59
CA ASP A 62 -3.79 7.82 16.95
C ASP A 62 -3.36 8.82 18.04
#